data_AF-A0A536YFG2-F1
#
_entry.id   AF-A0A536YFG2-F1
#
_cell.length_a   1.000
_cell.length_b   1.000
_cell.length_c   1.000
_cell.angle_alpha   90.00
_cell.angle_beta   90.00
_cell.angle_gamma   90.00
#
_symmetry.space_group_name_H-M   'P 1'
#
loop_
_entity.id
_entity.type
_entity.pdbx_description
1 polymer ?
#
loop_
_entity_poly.entity_id
_entity_poly.type
_entity_poly.pdbx_seq_one_letter_code
_entity_poly.pdbx_strand_id
1 'polypeptide(L)' 'MSDIAPPFAGLTPDVVLDALDGVGLAGDGRMLALNSYENRVYQVAMEDGPPYVAKFYRPQRWTDAQILEEHGF' A
#
# COMPACT_ATOMS: atom_id res chain seq x y z
N MET A 1 -29.64 3.86 1.47
CA MET A 1 -28.53 3.21 2.20
C MET A 1 -27.30 3.43 1.35
N SER A 2 -26.36 4.26 1.80
CA SER A 2 -25.10 4.45 1.09
C SER A 2 -24.33 3.13 1.13
N ASP A 3 -24.15 2.49 -0.02
CA ASP A 3 -23.21 1.38 -0.17
C ASP A 3 -21.82 1.91 0.18
N ILE A 4 -21.32 1.54 1.37
CA ILE A 4 -19.95 1.86 1.74
C ILE A 4 -19.08 0.88 0.95
N ALA A 5 -18.43 1.38 -0.10
CA ALA A 5 -17.48 0.60 -0.86
C ALA A 5 -16.43 -0.01 0.09
N PRO A 6 -15.98 -1.26 -0.17
CA PRO A 6 -14.92 -1.86 0.63
C PRO A 6 -13.70 -0.93 0.73
N PRO A 7 -13.01 -0.86 1.89
CA PRO A 7 -11.96 0.13 2.17
C PRO A 7 -10.78 0.18 1.18
N PHE A 8 -10.60 -0.88 0.37
CA PHE A 8 -9.55 -0.98 -0.63
C PHE A 8 -10.09 -1.25 -2.04
N ALA A 9 -11.38 -0.99 -2.28
CA ALA A 9 -12.02 -1.27 -3.57
C ALA A 9 -11.34 -0.53 -4.75
N GLY A 10 -10.75 0.65 -4.49
CA GLY A 10 -10.00 1.42 -5.48
C GLY A 10 -8.49 1.13 -5.52
N LEU A 11 -7.97 0.26 -4.65
CA LEU A 11 -6.54 -0.06 -4.60
C LEU A 11 -6.22 -1.21 -5.56
N THR A 12 -6.29 -0.92 -6.86
CA THR A 12 -5.97 -1.86 -7.94
C THR A 12 -4.45 -2.06 -8.07
N PRO A 13 -3.99 -3.13 -8.76
CA PRO A 13 -2.59 -3.30 -9.11
C PRO A 13 -1.94 -2.07 -9.73
N ASP A 14 -2.60 -1.42 -10.69
CA ASP A 14 -2.06 -0.24 -11.37
C ASP A 14 -1.89 0.93 -10.39
N VAL A 15 -2.87 1.17 -9.51
CA VAL A 15 -2.77 2.22 -8.48
C VAL A 15 -1.62 1.96 -7.50
N VAL A 16 -1.32 0.70 -7.19
CA VAL A 16 -0.17 0.34 -6.35
C VAL A 16 1.14 0.66 -7.07
N LEU A 17 1.27 0.31 -8.36
CA LEU A 17 2.47 0.59 -9.15
C LEU A 17 2.67 2.10 -9.36
N ASP A 18 1.61 2.84 -9.69
CA ASP A 18 1.62 4.30 -9.82
C ASP A 18 2.05 4.99 -8.51
N ALA A 19 1.59 4.48 -7.36
CA ALA A 19 1.98 5.02 -6.05
C ALA A 19 3.47 4.78 -5.74
N LEU A 20 4.04 3.65 -6.17
CA LEU A 20 5.46 3.37 -6.03
C LEU A 20 6.30 4.24 -6.97
N ASP A 21 5.88 4.39 -8.23
CA ASP A 21 6.55 5.26 -9.21
C ASP A 21 6.56 6.72 -8.74
N GLY A 22 5.45 7.19 -8.15
CA GLY A 22 5.35 8.53 -7.56
C GLY A 22 6.35 8.84 -6.44
N VAL A 23 6.98 7.81 -5.84
CA VAL A 23 8.06 7.95 -4.86
C VAL A 23 9.43 7.47 -5.38
N GLY A 24 9.55 7.27 -6.70
CA GLY A 24 10.80 6.87 -7.36
C GLY A 24 11.14 5.38 -7.23
N LEU A 25 10.16 4.53 -6.98
CA LEU A 25 10.32 3.08 -6.84
C LEU A 25 9.66 2.36 -8.03
N ALA A 26 10.46 1.92 -9.00
CA ALA A 26 9.98 1.22 -10.19
C ALA A 26 9.73 -0.28 -9.90
N GLY A 27 8.46 -0.67 -9.81
CA GLY A 27 8.04 -2.07 -9.66
C GLY A 27 7.97 -2.80 -11.00
N ASP A 28 8.32 -4.09 -11.03
CA ASP A 28 8.31 -4.90 -12.27
C ASP A 28 6.94 -5.52 -12.61
N GLY A 29 5.91 -5.17 -11.85
CA GLY A 29 4.54 -5.67 -11.98
C GLY A 29 4.23 -6.94 -11.18
N ARG A 30 5.22 -7.66 -10.65
CA ARG A 30 4.98 -8.83 -9.80
C ARG A 30 4.68 -8.40 -8.37
N MET A 31 3.50 -8.77 -7.88
CA MET A 31 3.04 -8.43 -6.54
C MET A 31 2.45 -9.64 -5.81
N LEU A 32 2.81 -9.78 -4.54
CA LEU A 32 2.26 -10.77 -3.62
C LEU A 32 1.52 -10.05 -2.50
N ALA A 33 0.21 -10.28 -2.37
CA ALA A 33 -0.55 -9.79 -1.22
C ALA A 33 -0.15 -10.56 0.05
N LEU A 34 0.23 -9.83 1.10
CA LEU A 34 0.59 -10.41 2.39
C LEU A 34 -0.60 -10.42 3.34
N ASN A 35 -0.58 -11.34 4.31
CA ASN A 35 -1.61 -11.43 5.34
C ASN A 35 -1.58 -10.18 6.23
N SER A 36 -2.65 -9.39 6.17
CA SER A 36 -2.88 -8.24 7.05
C SER A 36 -4.37 -7.99 7.19
N TYR A 37 -4.81 -7.73 8.43
CA TYR A 37 -6.24 -7.55 8.76
C TYR A 37 -6.69 -6.09 8.66
N GLU A 38 -5.83 -5.15 9.06
CA GLU A 38 -6.18 -3.74 9.11
C GLU A 38 -5.82 -3.00 7.83
N ASN A 39 -4.58 -3.14 7.39
CA ASN A 39 -3.98 -2.43 6.26
C ASN A 39 -3.84 -3.36 5.07
N ARG A 40 -3.68 -2.80 3.86
CA ARG A 40 -3.31 -3.64 2.70
C ARG A 40 -1.80 -3.65 2.56
N VAL A 41 -1.21 -4.84 2.55
CA VAL A 41 0.24 -5.02 2.45
C VAL A 41 0.56 -5.88 1.23
N TYR A 42 1.52 -5.41 0.44
CA TYR A 42 2.07 -6.15 -0.70
C TYR A 42 3.58 -6.29 -0.55
N GLN A 43 4.11 -7.44 -0.94
CA GLN A 43 5.49 -7.53 -1.39
C GLN A 43 5.52 -7.27 -2.89
N VAL A 44 6.35 -6.34 -3.33
CA VAL A 44 6.44 -5.90 -4.73
C VAL A 44 7.86 -6.14 -5.21
N ALA A 45 8.01 -6.84 -6.33
CA ALA A 45 9.31 -6.98 -6.97
C ALA A 45 9.66 -5.69 -7.72
N MET A 46 10.92 -5.29 -7.60
CA MET A 46 11.44 -4.06 -8.20
C MET A 46 12.12 -4.41 -9.53
N GLU A 47 12.12 -3.47 -10.48
CA GLU A 47 12.89 -3.62 -11.72
C GLU A 47 14.37 -3.81 -11.41
N ASP A 48 14.88 -3.03 -10.46
CA ASP A 48 16.25 -3.12 -9.96
C ASP A 48 16.28 -3.38 -8.45
N GLY A 49 17.00 -4.43 -8.05
CA GLY A 49 17.29 -4.72 -6.65
C GLY A 49 16.28 -5.67 -5.96
N PRO A 50 16.31 -5.72 -4.62
CA PRO A 50 15.46 -6.62 -3.84
C PRO A 50 13.98 -6.16 -3.86
N PRO A 51 13.02 -7.06 -3.52
CA PRO A 51 11.63 -6.69 -3.39
C PRO A 51 11.36 -5.79 -2.17
N TYR A 52 10.35 -4.93 -2.28
CA TYR A 52 9.95 -3.98 -1.24
C TYR A 52 8.61 -4.42 -0.62
N VAL A 53 8.35 -3.97 0.61
CA VAL A 53 7.05 -4.15 1.27
C VAL A 53 6.30 -2.82 1.24
N ALA A 54 5.21 -2.77 0.50
CA ALA A 54 4.32 -1.61 0.43
C ALA A 54 3.15 -1.80 1.39
N LYS A 55 2.97 -0.86 2.33
CA LYS A 55 1.86 -0.84 3.30
C LYS A 55 0.94 0.35 3.02
N PHE A 56 -0.30 0.05 2.65
CA PHE A 56 -1.35 1.03 2.41
C PHE A 56 -2.28 1.08 3.62
N TYR A 57 -2.27 2.22 4.32
CA TYR A 57 -3.11 2.45 5.49
C TYR A 57 -4.59 2.44 5.13
N ARG A 58 -5.41 1.80 5.97
CA ARG A 58 -6.87 1.80 5.79
C ARG A 58 -7.40 3.24 5.77
N PRO A 59 -8.16 3.63 4.73
CA PRO A 59 -8.74 4.97 4.66
C PRO A 59 -9.54 5.32 5.92
N GLN A 60 -9.38 6.54 6.40
CA GLN A 60 -10.11 7.11 7.54
C GLN A 60 -9.93 6.36 8.87
N ARG A 61 -8.94 5.45 8.97
CA ARG A 61 -8.67 4.70 10.20
C ARG A 61 -7.63 5.37 11.11
N TRP A 62 -6.68 6.08 10.50
CA TRP A 62 -5.51 6.66 11.15
C TRP A 62 -5.34 8.12 10.75
N THR A 63 -4.88 8.95 11.67
CA THR A 63 -4.41 10.31 11.36
C THR A 63 -2.94 10.29 10.96
N ASP A 64 -2.49 11.32 10.25
CA ASP A 64 -1.07 11.47 9.89
C ASP A 64 -0.17 11.45 11.13
N ALA A 65 -0.61 12.04 12.24
CA ALA A 65 0.13 12.03 13.50
C ALA A 65 0.30 10.60 14.05
N GLN A 66 -0.72 9.76 13.98
CA GLN A 66 -0.64 8.35 14.41
C GLN A 66 0.26 7.52 13.48
N ILE A 67 0.21 7.79 12.17
CA ILE A 67 1.10 7.15 11.21
C ILE A 67 2.54 7.56 11.51
N LEU A 68 2.83 8.84 11.70
CA LEU A 68 4.18 9.32 12.01
C LEU A 68 4.69 8.80 13.35
N GLU A 69 3.83 8.68 14.36
CA GLU A 69 4.16 8.04 15.64
C GLU A 69 4.61 6.58 15.44
N GLU A 70 3.91 5.81 14.59
CA GLU A 70 4.32 4.45 14.24
C GLU A 70 5.69 4.41 13.57
N HIS A 71 6.10 5.44 12.82
CA HIS A 71 7.40 5.46 12.12
C HIS A 71 8.55 6.03 12.97
N GLY A 72 8.29 6.50 14.18
CA GLY A 72 9.26 7.21 15.02
C GLY A 72 10.26 6.34 15.80
N PHE A 73 10.54 5.11 15.34
CA PHE A 73 11.47 4.18 16.00
C PHE A 73 12.93 4.65 15.97
#